data_AF-A1DU32-F1
#
_entry.id   AF-A1DU32-F1
#
_cell.length_a   1.000
_cell.length_b   1.000
_cell.length_c   1.000
_cell.angle_alpha   90.00
_cell.angle_beta   90.00
_cell.angle_gamma   90.00
#
_symmetry.space_group_name_H-M   'P 1'
#
loop_
_entity.id
_entity.type
_entity.pdbx_description
1 polymer ?
#
loop_
_entity_poly.entity_id
_entity_poly.type
_entity_poly.pdbx_seq_one_letter_code
_entity_poly.pdbx_strand_id
1 'polypeptide(L)'
;YKTIWAQFVLYFVPNVPNPSGYYSIAVFELLYSLVDRALKLHPRNHTWLKIMGDLNFTQDRYNMAMRWYIEACISSSDCFSVPVPKTVMDEALLRRMIKACQKMQKSTEAAILCQFLEPPDYAVAFKCLQEKTSCDGMDSLYPCIWDMAILEFLTAQHTRRGEPKKEDTVAQAGLLELNSNNNEEIQKEAICQRKSRFLRALAREYIVL
;
A
#
# COMPACT_ATOMS: atom_id res chain seq x y z
N TYR A 1 -8.35 -4.91 18.86
CA TYR A 1 -8.68 -3.51 18.55
C TYR A 1 -7.99 -3.10 17.27
N LYS A 2 -8.74 -2.82 16.19
CA LYS A 2 -8.20 -2.30 14.92
C LYS A 2 -8.30 -0.77 15.00
N THR A 3 -7.17 -0.08 15.00
CA THR A 3 -7.09 1.36 15.28
C THR A 3 -7.33 2.20 14.02
N ILE A 4 -8.38 3.04 14.04
CA ILE A 4 -8.61 4.13 13.08
C ILE A 4 -7.79 5.32 13.57
N TRP A 5 -6.88 5.84 12.75
CA TRP A 5 -6.09 7.03 13.09
C TRP A 5 -6.57 8.17 12.19
N ALA A 6 -7.27 9.15 12.77
CA ALA A 6 -7.53 10.43 12.13
C ALA A 6 -6.43 11.42 12.56
N GLN A 7 -5.75 12.01 11.59
CA GLN A 7 -4.61 12.91 11.79
C GLN A 7 -5.03 14.37 11.99
N PHE A 8 -6.10 14.59 12.76
CA PHE A 8 -6.52 15.92 13.21
C PHE A 8 -6.60 15.92 14.73
N VAL A 9 -6.30 17.08 15.33
CA VAL A 9 -6.29 17.30 16.78
C VAL A 9 -7.59 16.78 17.40
N LEU A 10 -7.52 15.57 17.95
CA LEU A 10 -8.60 14.99 18.73
C LEU A 10 -8.54 15.66 20.10
N TYR A 11 -9.29 16.74 20.29
CA TYR A 11 -9.63 17.26 21.63
C TYR A 11 -10.63 16.35 22.37
N PHE A 12 -10.67 15.06 22.02
CA PHE A 12 -11.53 14.10 22.69
C PHE A 12 -10.81 13.59 23.94
N VAL A 13 -11.58 13.42 25.01
CA VAL A 13 -11.09 12.81 26.24
C VAL A 13 -10.62 11.40 25.90
N PRO A 14 -9.34 11.04 26.15
CA PRO A 14 -8.80 9.74 25.76
C PRO A 14 -9.42 8.57 26.55
N ASN A 15 -10.11 8.89 27.65
CA ASN A 15 -10.75 7.92 28.52
C ASN A 15 -12.24 7.82 28.18
N VAL A 16 -12.66 6.66 27.69
CA VAL A 16 -14.06 6.36 27.41
C VAL A 16 -14.67 5.68 28.65
N PRO A 17 -15.50 6.37 29.45
CA PRO A 17 -16.09 5.77 30.64
C PRO A 17 -17.08 4.67 30.26
N ASN A 18 -16.93 3.48 30.84
CA ASN A 18 -17.75 2.30 30.53
C ASN A 18 -17.79 1.91 29.03
N PRO A 19 -16.66 1.47 28.43
CA PRO A 19 -16.58 1.08 27.01
C PRO A 19 -17.60 0.01 26.62
N SER A 20 -17.93 -0.90 27.54
CA SER A 20 -18.89 -1.98 27.36
C SER A 20 -20.34 -1.51 27.28
N GLY A 21 -20.63 -0.30 27.75
CA GLY A 21 -21.97 0.31 27.69
C GLY A 21 -22.30 0.95 26.34
N TYR A 22 -21.32 1.10 25.44
CA TYR A 22 -21.54 1.66 24.11
C TYR A 22 -21.89 0.57 23.10
N TYR A 23 -22.90 0.84 22.29
CA TYR A 23 -23.28 -0.02 21.18
C TYR A 23 -22.35 0.24 19.97
N SER A 24 -21.23 -0.47 19.94
CA SER A 24 -20.15 -0.29 18.94
C SER A 24 -20.64 -0.42 17.49
N ILE A 25 -21.66 -1.24 17.25
CA ILE A 25 -22.27 -1.43 15.94
C ILE A 25 -22.96 -0.13 15.48
N ALA A 26 -23.82 0.49 16.30
CA ALA A 26 -24.46 1.75 15.90
C ALA A 26 -23.44 2.90 15.74
N VAL A 27 -22.39 2.94 16.58
CA VAL A 27 -21.32 3.94 16.42
C VAL A 27 -20.63 3.77 15.06
N PHE A 28 -20.35 2.52 14.67
CA PHE A 28 -19.78 2.22 13.36
C PHE A 28 -20.73 2.61 12.21
N GLU A 29 -22.01 2.22 12.29
CA GLU A 29 -23.01 2.51 11.25
C GLU A 29 -23.23 4.02 11.06
N LEU A 30 -23.28 4.77 12.17
CA LEU A 30 -23.38 6.22 12.15
C LEU A 30 -22.15 6.85 11.52
N LEU A 31 -20.95 6.43 11.94
CA LEU A 31 -19.70 6.94 11.39
C LEU A 31 -19.58 6.63 9.88
N TYR A 32 -19.92 5.41 9.47
CA TYR A 32 -19.94 5.01 8.08
C TYR A 32 -20.89 5.88 7.25
N SER A 33 -22.13 6.07 7.72
CA SER A 33 -23.15 6.88 7.05
C SER A 33 -22.74 8.36 6.95
N LEU A 34 -22.10 8.89 8.00
CA LEU A 34 -21.60 10.25 8.03
C LEU A 34 -20.47 10.45 7.00
N VAL A 35 -19.50 9.54 6.97
CA VAL A 35 -18.36 9.61 6.04
C VAL A 35 -18.84 9.41 4.60
N ASP A 36 -19.78 8.48 4.34
CA ASP A 36 -20.40 8.31 3.02
C ASP A 36 -21.07 9.59 2.53
N ARG A 37 -21.86 10.25 3.39
CA ARG A 37 -22.49 11.54 3.06
C ARG A 37 -21.46 12.64 2.85
N ALA A 38 -20.41 12.69 3.66
CA ALA A 38 -19.34 13.67 3.52
C ALA A 38 -18.61 13.50 2.19
N LEU A 39 -18.30 12.27 1.79
CA LEU A 39 -17.66 11.97 0.51
C LEU A 39 -18.55 12.29 -0.70
N LYS A 40 -19.88 12.18 -0.59
CA LYS A 40 -20.80 12.65 -1.63
C LYS A 40 -20.72 14.17 -1.84
N LEU A 41 -20.46 14.93 -0.77
CA LEU A 41 -20.34 16.40 -0.82
C LEU A 41 -18.93 16.85 -1.21
N HIS A 42 -17.89 16.16 -0.74
CA HIS A 42 -16.49 16.46 -1.10
C HIS A 42 -15.74 15.17 -1.49
N PRO A 43 -15.90 14.68 -2.74
CA PRO A 43 -15.35 13.40 -3.17
C PRO A 43 -13.82 13.30 -3.15
N ARG A 44 -13.12 14.44 -3.24
CA ARG A 44 -11.64 14.49 -3.30
C ARG A 44 -10.99 14.72 -1.93
N ASN A 45 -11.75 14.67 -0.83
CA ASN A 45 -11.17 14.84 0.49
C ASN A 45 -10.41 13.57 0.91
N HIS A 46 -9.08 13.58 0.74
CA HIS A 46 -8.21 12.44 1.04
C HIS A 46 -8.32 11.95 2.50
N THR A 47 -8.64 12.83 3.45
CA THR A 47 -8.83 12.44 4.86
C THR A 47 -10.05 11.55 5.02
N TRP A 48 -11.17 11.93 4.43
CA TRP A 48 -12.41 11.14 4.49
C TRP A 48 -12.29 9.85 3.70
N LEU A 49 -11.57 9.86 2.57
CA LEU A 49 -11.25 8.65 1.81
C LEU A 49 -10.42 7.67 2.66
N LYS A 50 -9.38 8.16 3.36
CA LYS A 50 -8.60 7.34 4.33
C LYS A 50 -9.48 6.78 5.43
N ILE A 51 -10.36 7.57 6.04
CA ILE A 51 -11.29 7.10 7.09
C ILE A 51 -12.22 6.02 6.54
N MET A 52 -12.77 6.20 5.34
CA MET A 52 -13.61 5.19 4.70
C MET A 52 -12.83 3.89 4.43
N GLY A 53 -11.57 3.98 4.01
CA GLY A 53 -10.68 2.84 3.89
C GLY A 53 -10.45 2.13 5.22
N ASP A 54 -10.17 2.88 6.29
CA ASP A 54 -9.97 2.35 7.65
C ASP A 54 -11.23 1.62 8.15
N LEU A 55 -12.43 2.18 7.94
CA LEU A 55 -13.70 1.55 8.29
C LEU A 55 -13.87 0.19 7.58
N ASN A 56 -13.62 0.14 6.27
CA ASN A 56 -13.69 -1.11 5.51
C ASN A 56 -12.62 -2.12 5.97
N PHE A 57 -11.42 -1.66 6.31
CA PHE A 57 -10.36 -2.50 6.85
C PHE A 57 -10.76 -3.11 8.21
N THR A 58 -11.46 -2.35 9.06
CA THR A 58 -11.95 -2.87 10.33
C THR A 58 -12.96 -4.00 10.17
N GLN A 59 -13.76 -3.95 9.10
CA GLN A 59 -14.76 -4.96 8.72
C GLN A 59 -14.21 -6.11 7.86
N ASP A 60 -12.88 -6.25 7.77
CA ASP A 60 -12.20 -7.30 6.96
C ASP A 60 -12.51 -7.22 5.45
N ARG A 61 -13.01 -6.07 4.97
CA ARG A 61 -13.25 -5.79 3.55
C ARG A 61 -11.99 -5.21 2.91
N TYR A 62 -10.92 -6.02 2.84
CA TYR A 62 -9.59 -5.57 2.44
C TYR A 62 -9.53 -5.00 1.00
N ASN A 63 -10.25 -5.60 0.05
CA ASN A 63 -10.35 -5.07 -1.33
C ASN A 63 -10.94 -3.66 -1.36
N MET A 64 -12.03 -3.43 -0.60
CA MET A 64 -12.65 -2.10 -0.51
C MET A 64 -11.73 -1.12 0.21
N ALA A 65 -11.04 -1.55 1.27
CA ALA A 65 -10.07 -0.71 1.97
C ALA A 65 -8.96 -0.23 1.01
N MET A 66 -8.37 -1.15 0.23
CA MET A 66 -7.37 -0.82 -0.78
C MET A 66 -7.90 0.17 -1.82
N ARG A 67 -9.12 -0.03 -2.34
CA ARG A 67 -9.77 0.91 -3.27
C ARG A 67 -9.79 2.34 -2.70
N TRP A 68 -10.29 2.52 -1.48
CA TRP A 68 -10.39 3.84 -0.85
C TRP A 68 -9.02 4.47 -0.56
N TYR A 69 -8.04 3.68 -0.14
CA TYR A 69 -6.67 4.16 0.07
C TYR A 69 -6.04 4.65 -1.24
N ILE A 70 -6.20 3.90 -2.33
CA ILE A 70 -5.68 4.30 -3.64
C ILE A 70 -6.42 5.53 -4.18
N GLU A 71 -7.73 5.65 -3.94
CA GLU A 71 -8.51 6.84 -4.31
C GLU A 71 -8.04 8.10 -3.55
N ALA A 72 -7.65 7.96 -2.28
CA ALA A 72 -7.00 9.03 -1.51
C ALA A 72 -5.66 9.44 -2.14
N CYS A 73 -4.86 8.47 -2.61
CA CYS A 73 -3.60 8.77 -3.28
C CYS A 73 -3.81 9.41 -4.67
N ILE A 74 -4.83 8.99 -5.44
CA ILE A 74 -5.16 9.60 -6.74
C ILE A 74 -5.59 11.05 -6.57
N SER A 75 -6.48 11.32 -5.62
CA SER A 75 -7.02 12.67 -5.37
C SER A 75 -5.95 13.68 -4.93
N SER A 76 -4.78 13.21 -4.49
CA SER A 76 -3.65 14.05 -4.06
C SER A 76 -2.48 14.10 -5.05
N SER A 77 -2.55 13.38 -6.17
CA SER A 77 -1.41 13.20 -7.09
C SER A 77 -1.74 13.35 -8.59
N ASP A 78 -2.94 13.86 -8.91
CA ASP A 78 -3.44 13.98 -10.28
C ASP A 78 -3.24 12.67 -11.08
N CYS A 79 -3.82 11.58 -10.56
CA CYS A 79 -3.69 10.24 -11.12
C CYS A 79 -2.23 9.74 -11.21
N PHE A 80 -1.42 10.05 -10.18
CA PHE A 80 0.01 9.72 -10.10
C PHE A 80 0.85 10.38 -11.20
N SER A 81 0.41 11.52 -11.73
CA SER A 81 1.23 12.35 -12.61
C SER A 81 2.33 13.06 -11.82
N VAL A 82 2.07 13.34 -10.53
CA VAL A 82 3.05 13.84 -9.56
C VAL A 82 3.23 12.86 -8.40
N PRO A 83 4.33 12.93 -7.64
CA PRO A 83 4.53 12.09 -6.46
C PRO A 83 3.41 12.29 -5.41
N VAL A 84 2.92 11.20 -4.83
CA VAL A 84 1.93 11.27 -3.75
C VAL A 84 2.57 11.92 -2.51
N PRO A 85 1.95 12.95 -1.91
CA PRO A 85 2.47 13.56 -0.70
C PRO A 85 2.59 12.56 0.47
N LYS A 86 3.70 12.62 1.22
CA LYS A 86 3.93 11.79 2.42
C LYS A 86 2.88 12.02 3.52
N THR A 87 2.20 13.16 3.52
CA THR A 87 1.07 13.46 4.43
C THR A 87 -0.17 12.64 4.12
N VAL A 88 -0.35 12.24 2.86
CA VAL A 88 -1.47 11.39 2.43
C VAL A 88 -1.07 9.93 2.58
N MET A 89 0.05 9.55 1.97
CA MET A 89 0.64 8.21 2.06
C MET A 89 1.72 8.16 3.13
N ASP A 90 1.25 8.21 4.38
CA ASP A 90 2.09 8.08 5.56
C ASP A 90 2.41 6.61 5.88
N GLU A 91 3.33 6.41 6.82
CA GLU A 91 3.72 5.07 7.28
C GLU A 91 2.52 4.25 7.81
N ALA A 92 1.57 4.90 8.50
CA ALA A 92 0.41 4.22 9.05
C ALA A 92 -0.49 3.65 7.93
N LEU A 93 -0.72 4.43 6.87
CA LEU A 93 -1.46 3.99 5.69
C LEU A 93 -0.72 2.85 4.98
N LEU A 94 0.59 3.01 4.73
CA LEU A 94 1.40 1.98 4.10
C LEU A 94 1.35 0.65 4.86
N ARG A 95 1.47 0.69 6.20
CA ARG A 95 1.35 -0.52 7.04
C ARG A 95 -0.02 -1.17 6.95
N ARG A 96 -1.11 -0.39 6.82
CA ARG A 96 -2.45 -0.95 6.58
C ARG A 96 -2.58 -1.57 5.19
N MET A 97 -2.03 -0.93 4.16
CA MET A 97 -2.01 -1.47 2.80
C MET A 97 -1.25 -2.80 2.73
N ILE A 98 -0.03 -2.85 3.30
CA ILE A 98 0.78 -4.08 3.39
C ILE A 98 -0.03 -5.20 4.05
N LYS A 99 -0.67 -4.90 5.19
CA LYS A 99 -1.49 -5.87 5.92
C LYS A 99 -2.73 -6.30 5.13
N ALA A 100 -3.36 -5.40 4.37
CA ALA A 100 -4.47 -5.74 3.49
C ALA A 100 -4.02 -6.70 2.37
N CYS A 101 -2.90 -6.42 1.70
CA CYS A 101 -2.32 -7.30 0.68
C CYS A 101 -2.01 -8.69 1.25
N GLN A 102 -1.40 -8.78 2.44
CA GLN A 102 -1.16 -10.06 3.12
C GLN A 102 -2.45 -10.85 3.39
N LYS A 103 -3.51 -10.16 3.82
CA LYS A 103 -4.81 -10.80 4.10
C LYS A 103 -5.51 -11.30 2.84
N MET A 104 -5.18 -10.73 1.68
CA MET A 104 -5.68 -11.13 0.37
C MET A 104 -4.74 -12.09 -0.38
N GLN A 105 -3.63 -12.53 0.25
CA GLN A 105 -2.59 -13.37 -0.37
C GLN A 105 -1.95 -12.73 -1.62
N LYS A 106 -1.74 -11.41 -1.57
CA LYS A 106 -1.08 -10.61 -2.61
C LYS A 106 0.35 -10.26 -2.17
N SER A 107 1.21 -11.26 -2.22
CA SER A 107 2.48 -11.25 -1.51
C SER A 107 3.53 -10.37 -2.20
N THR A 108 3.47 -10.25 -3.52
CA THR A 108 4.34 -9.37 -4.33
C THR A 108 3.97 -7.91 -4.11
N GLU A 109 2.67 -7.56 -4.14
CA GLU A 109 2.19 -6.21 -3.82
C GLU A 109 2.63 -5.79 -2.41
N ALA A 110 2.49 -6.68 -1.42
CA ALA A 110 2.92 -6.43 -0.04
C ALA A 110 4.43 -6.16 0.04
N ALA A 111 5.25 -6.94 -0.66
CA ALA A 111 6.70 -6.75 -0.70
C ALA A 111 7.10 -5.44 -1.40
N ILE A 112 6.40 -5.04 -2.46
CA ILE A 112 6.64 -3.76 -3.13
C ILE A 112 6.29 -2.59 -2.21
N LEU A 113 5.15 -2.66 -1.52
CA LEU A 113 4.76 -1.64 -0.53
C LEU A 113 5.77 -1.50 0.61
N CYS A 114 6.51 -2.55 0.97
CA CYS A 114 7.57 -2.45 1.99
C CYS A 114 8.72 -1.52 1.57
N GLN A 115 8.98 -1.35 0.26
CA GLN A 115 10.00 -0.41 -0.25
C GLN A 115 9.57 1.06 -0.10
N PHE A 116 8.27 1.34 0.05
CA PHE A 116 7.77 2.70 0.27
C PHE A 116 8.07 3.22 1.68
N LEU A 117 8.40 2.34 2.62
CA LEU A 117 8.79 2.69 3.98
C LEU A 117 10.23 3.21 4.00
N GLU A 118 10.51 4.13 4.92
CA GLU A 118 11.85 4.69 5.13
C GLU A 118 12.23 4.46 6.61
N PRO A 119 13.08 3.45 6.93
CA PRO A 119 13.72 2.49 6.02
C PRO A 119 12.75 1.39 5.52
N PRO A 120 13.10 0.67 4.43
CA PRO A 120 12.31 -0.45 3.93
C PRO A 120 12.14 -1.58 4.95
N ASP A 121 10.95 -2.20 4.99
CA ASP A 121 10.66 -3.33 5.89
C ASP A 121 11.02 -4.68 5.22
N TYR A 122 12.32 -5.00 5.23
CA TYR A 122 12.84 -6.23 4.61
C TYR A 122 12.29 -7.51 5.27
N ALA A 123 12.03 -7.48 6.57
CA ALA A 123 11.54 -8.65 7.30
C ALA A 123 10.17 -9.10 6.78
N VAL A 124 9.26 -8.13 6.57
CA VAL A 124 7.96 -8.41 5.98
C VAL A 124 8.08 -8.73 4.50
N ALA A 125 8.88 -7.97 3.73
CA ALA A 125 9.06 -8.19 2.30
C ALA A 125 9.55 -9.61 1.98
N PHE A 126 10.64 -10.05 2.62
CA PHE A 126 11.20 -11.38 2.39
C PHE A 126 10.26 -12.48 2.84
N LYS A 127 9.53 -12.29 3.95
CA LYS A 127 8.51 -13.26 4.38
C LYS A 127 7.41 -13.42 3.34
N CYS A 128 6.89 -12.33 2.78
CA CYS A 128 5.88 -12.39 1.73
C CYS A 128 6.41 -13.07 0.46
N LEU A 129 7.63 -12.76 0.02
CA LEU A 129 8.23 -13.37 -1.18
C LEU A 129 8.59 -14.87 -1.01
N GLN A 130 8.64 -15.38 0.22
CA GLN A 130 8.80 -16.82 0.49
C GLN A 130 7.52 -17.61 0.29
N GLU A 131 6.35 -16.96 0.22
CA GLU A 131 5.09 -17.65 0.00
C GLU A 131 5.10 -18.31 -1.41
N LYS A 132 4.56 -19.53 -1.49
CA LYS A 132 4.55 -20.31 -2.74
C LYS A 132 3.38 -19.93 -3.65
N THR A 133 2.31 -19.41 -3.06
CA THR A 133 1.07 -19.05 -3.74
C THR A 133 0.84 -17.56 -3.54
N SER A 134 0.78 -16.81 -4.63
CA SER A 134 0.39 -15.40 -4.64
C SER A 134 -0.72 -15.20 -5.67
N CYS A 135 -1.65 -14.30 -5.37
CA CYS A 135 -2.83 -14.01 -6.18
C CYS A 135 -2.73 -12.69 -6.97
N ASP A 136 -1.53 -12.12 -7.11
CA ASP A 136 -1.32 -10.73 -7.60
C ASP A 136 -0.60 -10.60 -8.95
N GLY A 137 -0.55 -11.67 -9.77
CA GLY A 137 0.07 -11.58 -11.09
C GLY A 137 1.56 -11.19 -11.03
N MET A 138 2.26 -11.74 -10.02
CA MET A 138 3.66 -11.55 -9.63
C MET A 138 4.63 -11.05 -10.72
N ASP A 139 4.65 -11.68 -11.89
CA ASP A 139 5.62 -11.38 -12.95
C ASP A 139 5.44 -9.98 -13.55
N SER A 140 4.19 -9.48 -13.60
CA SER A 140 3.88 -8.14 -14.09
C SER A 140 4.37 -7.02 -13.16
N LEU A 141 4.70 -7.37 -11.91
CA LEU A 141 5.04 -6.43 -10.84
C LEU A 141 6.55 -6.31 -10.60
N TYR A 142 7.41 -7.21 -11.11
CA TYR A 142 8.87 -7.08 -10.95
C TYR A 142 9.44 -5.74 -11.42
N PRO A 143 8.95 -5.13 -12.52
CA PRO A 143 9.42 -3.80 -12.93
C PRO A 143 9.09 -2.68 -11.96
N CYS A 144 8.32 -2.95 -10.90
CA CYS A 144 8.01 -2.00 -9.82
C CYS A 144 8.97 -2.12 -8.63
N ILE A 145 9.90 -3.08 -8.64
CA ILE A 145 10.91 -3.26 -7.59
C ILE A 145 12.14 -2.41 -7.95
N TRP A 146 12.59 -1.56 -7.02
CA TRP A 146 13.80 -0.75 -7.15
C TRP A 146 14.88 -1.13 -6.15
N ASP A 147 14.52 -1.87 -5.10
CA ASP A 147 15.45 -2.29 -4.08
C ASP A 147 16.24 -3.53 -4.51
N MET A 148 17.57 -3.38 -4.58
CA MET A 148 18.47 -4.44 -5.03
C MET A 148 18.46 -5.65 -4.11
N ALA A 149 18.36 -5.47 -2.79
CA ALA A 149 18.32 -6.58 -1.85
C ALA A 149 17.06 -7.43 -2.03
N ILE A 150 15.93 -6.78 -2.36
CA ILE A 150 14.69 -7.48 -2.68
C ILE A 150 14.80 -8.23 -4.01
N LEU A 151 15.37 -7.64 -5.05
CA LEU A 151 15.59 -8.31 -6.35
C LEU A 151 16.53 -9.52 -6.22
N GLU A 152 17.64 -9.38 -5.48
CA GLU A 152 18.58 -10.47 -5.22
C GLU A 152 17.93 -11.61 -4.46
N PHE A 153 17.17 -11.28 -3.40
CA PHE A 153 16.43 -12.27 -2.63
C PHE A 153 15.43 -13.02 -3.52
N LEU A 154 14.68 -12.30 -4.35
CA LEU A 154 13.68 -12.87 -5.24
C LEU A 154 14.31 -13.78 -6.32
N THR A 155 15.43 -13.35 -6.90
CA THR A 155 16.22 -14.15 -7.84
C THR A 155 16.68 -15.46 -7.21
N ALA A 156 17.17 -15.40 -5.97
CA ALA A 156 17.58 -16.58 -5.22
C ALA A 156 16.39 -17.52 -4.91
N GLN A 157 15.20 -16.98 -4.63
CA GLN A 157 13.98 -17.77 -4.45
C GLN A 157 13.60 -18.53 -5.72
N HIS A 158 13.51 -17.84 -6.88
CA HIS A 158 13.18 -18.50 -8.16
C HIS A 158 14.21 -19.58 -8.51
N THR A 159 15.50 -19.31 -8.28
CA THR A 159 16.58 -20.28 -8.50
C THR A 159 16.40 -21.53 -7.63
N ARG A 160 16.11 -21.36 -6.34
CA ARG A 160 15.86 -22.48 -5.41
C ARG A 160 14.63 -23.31 -5.77
N ARG A 161 13.62 -22.67 -6.36
CA ARG A 161 12.37 -23.33 -6.80
C ARG A 161 12.46 -23.95 -8.20
N GLY A 162 13.53 -23.68 -8.94
CA GLY A 162 13.66 -24.12 -10.34
C GLY A 162 12.69 -23.42 -11.28
N GLU A 163 12.21 -22.23 -10.93
CA GLU A 163 11.24 -21.48 -11.73
C GLU A 163 11.96 -20.73 -12.87
N PRO A 164 11.39 -20.70 -14.10
CA PRO A 164 12.00 -19.99 -15.24
C PRO A 164 12.07 -18.47 -15.04
N LYS A 165 11.31 -17.94 -14.08
CA LYS A 165 11.17 -16.51 -13.72
C LYS A 165 12.45 -15.85 -13.20
N LYS A 166 13.50 -16.64 -12.93
CA LYS A 166 14.80 -16.10 -12.52
C LYS A 166 15.35 -15.11 -13.55
N GLU A 167 15.09 -15.34 -14.85
CA GLU A 167 15.65 -14.51 -15.93
C GLU A 167 15.02 -13.12 -15.92
N ASP A 168 13.72 -13.02 -15.63
CA ASP A 168 13.02 -11.73 -15.54
C ASP A 168 13.55 -10.89 -14.38
N THR A 169 13.80 -11.51 -13.23
CA THR A 169 14.31 -10.83 -12.03
C THR A 169 15.78 -10.42 -12.18
N VAL A 170 16.61 -11.25 -12.81
CA VAL A 170 17.98 -10.89 -13.21
C VAL A 170 17.98 -9.73 -14.20
N ALA A 171 17.08 -9.74 -15.19
CA ALA A 171 16.96 -8.66 -16.16
C ALA A 171 16.59 -7.34 -15.48
N GLN A 172 15.69 -7.35 -14.48
CA GLN A 172 15.38 -6.15 -13.69
C GLN A 172 16.58 -5.67 -12.88
N ALA A 173 17.30 -6.57 -12.19
CA ALA A 173 18.49 -6.23 -11.42
C ALA A 173 19.64 -5.69 -12.28
N GLY A 174 19.69 -6.06 -13.57
CA GLY A 174 20.67 -5.59 -14.54
C GLY A 174 20.37 -4.22 -15.16
N LEU A 175 19.24 -3.58 -14.82
CA LEU A 175 18.90 -2.26 -15.35
C LEU A 175 19.86 -1.19 -14.82
N LEU A 176 20.48 -0.45 -15.73
CA LEU A 176 21.50 0.55 -15.40
C LEU A 176 21.02 1.61 -14.42
N GLU A 177 19.74 2.00 -14.50
CA GLU A 177 19.13 3.00 -13.62
C GLU A 177 19.03 2.55 -12.14
N LEU A 178 19.09 1.24 -11.87
CA LEU A 178 19.10 0.67 -10.51
C LEU A 178 20.51 0.45 -9.96
N ASN A 179 21.56 0.81 -10.71
CA ASN A 179 22.92 0.67 -10.24
C ASN A 179 23.14 1.53 -8.98
N SER A 180 23.56 0.88 -7.89
CA SER A 180 23.82 1.53 -6.60
C SER A 180 24.93 2.59 -6.65
N ASN A 181 25.76 2.57 -7.69
CA ASN A 181 26.81 3.57 -7.92
C ASN A 181 26.33 4.79 -8.72
N ASN A 182 25.08 4.81 -9.19
CA ASN A 182 24.50 6.00 -9.82
C ASN A 182 24.44 7.17 -8.81
N ASN A 183 24.41 8.39 -9.32
CA ASN A 183 24.15 9.56 -8.48
C ASN A 183 22.75 9.49 -7.85
N GLU A 184 22.56 10.20 -6.74
CA GLU A 184 21.28 10.19 -6.03
C GLU A 184 20.10 10.64 -6.88
N GLU A 185 20.33 11.54 -7.86
CA GLU A 185 19.28 12.05 -8.74
C GLU A 185 18.72 10.96 -9.64
N ILE A 186 19.57 10.16 -10.30
CA ILE A 186 19.14 9.03 -11.11
C ILE A 186 18.43 7.99 -10.23
N GLN A 187 18.95 7.71 -9.03
CA GLN A 187 18.31 6.78 -8.11
C GLN A 187 16.91 7.27 -7.70
N LYS A 188 16.79 8.56 -7.32
CA LYS A 188 15.51 9.19 -6.95
C LYS A 188 14.52 9.15 -8.11
N GLU A 189 14.96 9.42 -9.33
CA GLU A 189 14.11 9.34 -10.52
C GLU A 189 13.64 7.92 -10.79
N ALA A 190 14.55 6.93 -10.78
CA ALA A 190 14.23 5.52 -10.99
C ALA A 190 13.21 4.99 -9.95
N ILE A 191 13.37 5.39 -8.69
CA ILE A 191 12.43 5.10 -7.60
C ILE A 191 11.08 5.77 -7.88
N CYS A 192 11.06 7.06 -8.24
CA CYS A 192 9.84 7.80 -8.50
C CYS A 192 9.03 7.18 -9.65
N GLN A 193 9.69 6.82 -10.75
CA GLN A 193 9.04 6.18 -11.89
C GLN A 193 8.39 4.85 -11.51
N ARG A 194 9.10 4.02 -10.73
CA ARG A 194 8.59 2.72 -10.25
C ARG A 194 7.45 2.86 -9.24
N LYS A 195 7.54 3.82 -8.32
CA LYS A 195 6.43 4.15 -7.39
C LYS A 195 5.17 4.53 -8.18
N SER A 196 5.28 5.42 -9.15
CA SER A 196 4.14 5.82 -9.97
C SER A 196 3.61 4.66 -10.83
N ARG A 197 4.48 3.83 -11.40
CA ARG A 197 4.08 2.63 -12.15
C ARG A 197 3.27 1.67 -11.29
N PHE A 198 3.76 1.38 -10.08
CA PHE A 198 3.10 0.49 -9.14
C PHE A 198 1.74 1.03 -8.71
N LEU A 199 1.67 2.29 -8.29
CA LEU A 199 0.41 2.91 -7.86
C LEU A 199 -0.63 2.96 -8.98
N ARG A 200 -0.21 3.18 -10.23
CA ARG A 200 -1.12 3.06 -11.39
C ARG A 200 -1.59 1.62 -11.62
N ALA A 201 -0.73 0.62 -11.42
CA ALA A 201 -1.13 -0.78 -11.49
C ALA A 201 -2.21 -1.10 -10.43
N LEU A 202 -2.00 -0.68 -9.18
CA LEU A 202 -3.00 -0.82 -8.11
C LEU A 202 -4.30 -0.09 -8.46
N ALA A 203 -4.25 1.13 -9.01
CA ALA A 203 -5.46 1.85 -9.40
C ALA A 203 -6.27 1.11 -10.47
N ARG A 204 -5.60 0.55 -11.49
CA ARG A 204 -6.28 -0.27 -12.50
C ARG A 204 -6.97 -1.47 -11.88
N GLU A 205 -6.36 -2.08 -10.87
CA GLU A 205 -6.91 -3.26 -10.23
C GLU A 205 -8.07 -2.95 -9.28
N TYR A 206 -7.94 -1.96 -8.39
CA TYR A 206 -8.91 -1.76 -7.29
C TYR A 206 -10.01 -0.74 -7.60
N ILE A 207 -9.79 0.18 -8.52
CA ILE A 207 -10.75 1.26 -8.82
C ILE A 207 -11.55 0.93 -10.08
N VAL A 208 -10.86 0.43 -11.10
CA VAL A 208 -11.32 0.27 -12.48
C VAL A 208 -11.72 1.63 -13.07
N LEU A 209 -10.75 2.26 -13.74
CA LEU A 209 -10.96 3.29 -14.77
C LEU A 209 -11.21 2.58 -16.11
#